data_AF-A0A5D0UKR7-F1
#
_entry.id   AF-A0A5D0UKR7-F1
#
_cell.length_a   1.000
_cell.length_b   1.000
_cell.length_c   1.000
_cell.angle_alpha   90.00
_cell.angle_beta   90.00
_cell.angle_gamma   90.00
#
_symmetry.space_group_name_H-M   'P 1'
#
loop_
_entity.id
_entity.type
_entity.pdbx_description
1 polymer ?
#
loop_
_entity_poly.entity_id
_entity_poly.type
_entity_poly.pdbx_seq_one_letter_code
_entity_poly.pdbx_strand_id
1 'polypeptide(L)'
;MHDAMVRTWAPDDLWEIAEPLIPPAPVRRQGGGRRRVDDRAVLAAIVYVTQAGCSWWKLPEALFGVTRATAHRRFSQWTAAGFWLRLHEATLDRLGSD
;
A
#
# COMPACT_ATOMS: atom_id res chain seq x y z
N MET A 1 -17.11 2.10 -6.88
CA MET A 1 -16.76 0.67 -6.70
C MET A 1 -15.31 0.52 -6.26
N HIS A 2 -14.35 1.08 -7.02
CA HIS A 2 -12.93 1.14 -6.62
C HIS A 2 -12.69 1.66 -5.21
N ASP A 3 -13.22 2.86 -4.91
CA ASP A 3 -12.95 3.53 -3.62
C ASP A 3 -13.41 2.69 -2.41
N ALA A 4 -14.59 2.08 -2.50
CA ALA A 4 -15.11 1.20 -1.44
C ALA A 4 -14.19 -0.01 -1.19
N MET A 5 -13.70 -0.66 -2.25
CA MET A 5 -12.76 -1.78 -2.11
C MET A 5 -11.40 -1.35 -1.56
N VAL A 6 -10.91 -0.17 -1.96
CA VAL A 6 -9.70 0.40 -1.37
C VAL A 6 -9.88 0.64 0.12
N ARG A 7 -11.00 1.22 0.54
CA ARG A 7 -11.31 1.48 1.96
C ARG A 7 -11.55 0.22 2.78
N THR A 8 -12.06 -0.86 2.18
CA THR A 8 -12.20 -2.15 2.88
C THR A 8 -10.85 -2.74 3.28
N TRP A 9 -9.83 -2.60 2.44
CA TRP A 9 -8.50 -3.21 2.65
C TRP A 9 -7.43 -2.23 3.15
N ALA A 10 -7.70 -0.93 3.04
CA ALA A 10 -6.94 0.15 3.66
C ALA A 10 -7.95 1.14 4.28
N PRO A 11 -8.56 0.79 5.43
CA PRO A 11 -9.49 1.67 6.14
C PRO A 11 -8.80 2.95 6.59
N ASP A 12 -9.59 3.97 6.94
CA ASP A 12 -9.06 5.33 7.18
C ASP A 12 -8.05 5.36 8.33
N ASP A 13 -8.34 4.66 9.43
CA ASP A 13 -7.46 4.48 10.58
C ASP A 13 -6.10 3.86 10.20
N LEU A 14 -6.10 2.77 9.42
CA LEU A 14 -4.87 2.16 8.93
C LEU A 14 -4.14 3.10 7.98
N TRP A 15 -4.88 3.80 7.11
CA TRP A 15 -4.31 4.70 6.13
C TRP A 15 -3.62 5.90 6.80
N GLU A 16 -4.24 6.49 7.83
CA GLU A 16 -3.67 7.60 8.61
C GLU A 16 -2.32 7.25 9.24
N ILE A 17 -2.14 6.00 9.68
CA ILE A 17 -0.86 5.51 10.21
C ILE A 17 0.12 5.22 9.07
N ALA A 18 -0.35 4.62 7.98
CA ALA A 18 0.49 4.17 6.88
C ALA A 18 1.05 5.31 6.04
N GLU A 19 0.22 6.29 5.66
CA GLU A 19 0.56 7.39 4.74
C GLU A 19 1.89 8.08 5.07
N PRO A 20 2.16 8.56 6.30
CA PRO A 20 3.41 9.24 6.63
C PRO A 20 4.63 8.33 6.59
N LEU A 21 4.44 7.00 6.68
CA LEU A 21 5.51 6.03 6.63
C LEU A 21 5.90 5.66 5.20
N ILE A 22 5.07 5.94 4.20
CA ILE A 22 5.34 5.51 2.83
C ILE A 22 6.60 6.21 2.30
N PRO A 23 7.60 5.47 1.80
CA PRO A 23 8.81 6.08 1.29
C PRO A 23 8.49 7.01 0.10
N PRO A 24 9.13 8.20 0.06
CA PRO A 24 8.89 9.18 -0.99
C PRO A 24 9.20 8.58 -2.36
N ALA A 25 8.50 9.06 -3.39
CA ALA A 25 8.80 8.64 -4.75
C ALA A 25 10.25 9.03 -5.09
N PRO A 26 11.06 8.14 -5.69
CA PRO A 26 12.37 8.54 -6.17
C PRO A 26 12.23 9.68 -7.18
N VAL A 27 12.97 10.76 -6.96
CA VAL A 27 12.99 11.93 -7.84
C VAL A 27 13.62 11.53 -9.16
N ARG A 28 12.86 11.62 -10.26
CA ARG A 28 13.39 11.35 -11.61
C ARG A 28 14.14 12.57 -12.11
N ARG A 29 15.42 12.41 -12.45
CA ARG A 29 16.29 13.49 -12.96
C ARG A 29 15.74 14.24 -14.17
N GLN A 30 14.96 13.58 -15.02
CA GLN A 30 14.43 14.17 -16.25
C GLN A 30 13.16 15.01 -16.04
N GLY A 31 12.55 14.98 -14.85
CA GLY A 31 11.21 15.52 -14.66
C GLY A 31 10.16 14.76 -15.51
N GLY A 32 8.91 14.79 -15.07
CA GLY A 32 7.82 14.16 -15.82
C GLY A 32 7.71 12.62 -15.71
N GLY A 33 6.49 12.13 -15.95
CA GLY A 33 6.10 10.72 -15.85
C GLY A 33 4.60 10.59 -15.54
N ARG A 34 4.00 9.44 -15.85
CA ARG A 34 2.61 9.15 -15.49
C ARG A 34 2.42 9.30 -13.97
N ARG A 35 1.32 9.93 -13.56
CA ARG A 35 0.95 10.08 -12.14
C ARG A 35 1.15 8.76 -11.42
N ARG A 36 1.83 8.81 -10.26
CA ARG A 36 2.01 7.64 -9.39
C ARG A 36 0.63 7.03 -9.13
N VAL A 37 0.55 5.70 -9.21
CA VAL A 37 -0.65 4.99 -8.74
C VAL A 37 -0.86 5.37 -7.27
N ASP A 38 -2.11 5.60 -6.92
CA ASP A 38 -2.50 5.99 -5.57
C ASP A 38 -1.93 5.02 -4.53
N ASP A 39 -1.21 5.55 -3.54
CA ASP A 39 -0.46 4.72 -2.60
C ASP A 39 -1.42 3.99 -1.63
N ARG A 40 -2.61 4.52 -1.35
CA ARG A 40 -3.64 3.82 -0.57
C ARG A 40 -4.23 2.64 -1.34
N ALA A 41 -4.48 2.82 -2.64
CA ALA A 41 -4.90 1.72 -3.51
C ALA A 41 -3.83 0.62 -3.58
N VAL A 42 -2.55 0.99 -3.62
CA VAL A 42 -1.42 0.04 -3.57
C VAL A 42 -1.40 -0.70 -2.24
N LEU A 43 -1.53 0.01 -1.11
CA LEU A 43 -1.60 -0.60 0.22
C LEU A 43 -2.76 -1.60 0.29
N ALA A 44 -3.97 -1.18 -0.10
CA ALA A 44 -5.16 -2.04 -0.14
C ALA A 44 -4.95 -3.31 -0.98
N ALA A 45 -4.36 -3.19 -2.18
CA ALA A 45 -4.06 -4.32 -3.04
C ALA A 45 -3.05 -5.28 -2.40
N ILE A 46 -2.03 -4.77 -1.71
CA ILE A 46 -1.04 -5.59 -1.01
C ILE A 46 -1.70 -6.31 0.17
N VAL A 47 -2.46 -5.59 1.01
CA VAL A 47 -3.16 -6.17 2.17
C VAL A 47 -4.13 -7.27 1.74
N TYR A 48 -4.85 -7.07 0.64
CA TYR A 48 -5.70 -8.11 0.05
C TYR A 48 -4.89 -9.38 -0.25
N VAL A 49 -3.78 -9.26 -0.98
CA VAL A 49 -2.96 -10.41 -1.39
C VAL A 49 -2.39 -11.14 -0.18
N THR A 50 -1.92 -10.39 0.84
CA THR A 50 -1.31 -10.98 2.03
C THR A 50 -2.34 -11.62 2.96
N GLN A 51 -3.48 -10.96 3.23
CA GLN A 51 -4.53 -11.54 4.08
C GLN A 51 -5.26 -12.71 3.42
N ALA A 52 -5.57 -12.61 2.12
CA ALA A 52 -6.21 -13.70 1.39
C ALA A 52 -5.25 -14.88 1.14
N GLY A 53 -3.95 -14.72 1.43
CA GLY A 53 -2.93 -15.75 1.23
C GLY A 53 -2.79 -16.17 -0.24
N CYS A 54 -3.12 -15.29 -1.19
CA CYS A 54 -3.17 -15.64 -2.59
C CYS A 54 -1.89 -15.23 -3.33
N SER A 55 -1.64 -15.85 -4.49
CA SER A 55 -0.58 -15.39 -5.39
C SER A 55 -0.88 -13.99 -5.93
N TRP A 56 0.15 -13.18 -6.16
CA TRP A 56 0.03 -11.90 -6.89
C TRP A 56 -0.74 -12.05 -8.21
N TRP A 57 -0.62 -13.19 -8.90
CA TRP A 57 -1.36 -13.47 -10.15
C TRP A 57 -2.88 -13.41 -10.00
N LYS A 58 -3.39 -13.62 -8.79
CA LYS A 58 -4.81 -13.62 -8.43
C LYS A 58 -5.33 -12.26 -7.95
N LEU A 59 -4.49 -11.22 -7.90
CA LEU A 59 -4.94 -9.87 -7.57
C LEU A 59 -6.01 -9.40 -8.59
N PRO A 60 -7.21 -9.02 -8.14
CA PRO A 60 -8.22 -8.45 -9.02
C PRO A 60 -7.87 -6.99 -9.35
N GLU A 61 -6.98 -6.78 -10.33
CA GLU A 61 -6.46 -5.45 -10.70
C GLU A 61 -7.56 -4.42 -10.94
N ALA A 62 -8.65 -4.83 -11.58
CA ALA A 62 -9.79 -3.97 -11.88
C ALA A 62 -10.59 -3.51 -10.65
N LEU A 63 -10.43 -4.14 -9.48
CA LEU A 63 -11.10 -3.72 -8.24
C LEU A 63 -10.27 -2.72 -7.42
N PHE A 64 -8.96 -2.67 -7.65
CA PHE A 64 -8.04 -1.78 -6.94
C PHE A 64 -7.48 -0.66 -7.83
N GLY A 65 -7.51 -0.82 -9.15
CA GLY A 65 -6.89 0.13 -10.08
C GLY A 65 -5.36 0.03 -10.06
N VAL A 66 -4.85 -1.08 -9.52
CA VAL A 66 -3.43 -1.37 -9.33
C VAL A 66 -3.10 -2.63 -10.12
N THR A 67 -2.11 -2.54 -11.00
CA THR A 67 -1.61 -3.72 -11.70
C THR A 67 -0.78 -4.58 -10.76
N ARG A 68 -0.78 -5.89 -10.99
CA ARG A 68 0.04 -6.87 -10.23
C ARG A 68 1.51 -6.48 -10.17
N ALA A 69 2.05 -6.07 -11.31
CA ALA A 69 3.44 -5.62 -11.41
C ALA A 69 3.71 -4.38 -10.53
N THR A 70 2.74 -3.48 -10.41
CA THR A 70 2.86 -2.28 -9.56
C THR A 70 2.76 -2.64 -8.08
N ALA A 71 1.78 -3.47 -7.70
CA ALA A 71 1.62 -3.92 -6.32
C ALA A 71 2.88 -4.68 -5.83
N HIS A 72 3.36 -5.65 -6.61
CA HIS A 72 4.57 -6.41 -6.28
C HIS A 72 5.81 -5.51 -6.17
N ARG A 73 6.03 -4.62 -7.14
CA ARG A 73 7.16 -3.68 -7.11
C ARG A 73 7.10 -2.76 -5.88
N ARG A 74 5.93 -2.28 -5.52
CA ARG A 74 5.73 -1.42 -4.34
C ARG A 74 5.95 -2.20 -3.05
N PHE A 75 5.42 -3.41 -2.96
CA PHE A 75 5.70 -4.32 -1.86
C PHE A 75 7.21 -4.49 -1.66
N SER A 76 7.97 -4.84 -2.70
CA SER A 76 9.43 -5.00 -2.59
C SER A 76 10.14 -3.71 -2.17
N GLN A 77 9.75 -2.55 -2.71
CA GLN A 77 10.34 -1.25 -2.34
C GLN A 77 10.05 -0.86 -0.89
N TRP A 78 8.81 -1.06 -0.45
CA TRP A 78 8.38 -0.76 0.91
C TRP A 78 9.03 -1.71 1.91
N THR A 79 9.16 -2.99 1.57
CA THR A 79 9.92 -3.97 2.36
C THR A 79 11.38 -3.54 2.50
N ALA A 80 12.05 -3.18 1.41
CA ALA A 80 13.44 -2.71 1.45
C ALA A 80 13.61 -1.42 2.27
N ALA A 81 12.57 -0.58 2.34
CA ALA A 81 12.54 0.65 3.14
C ALA A 81 12.08 0.44 4.60
N GLY A 82 11.85 -0.81 5.04
CA GLY A 82 11.40 -1.10 6.40
C GLY A 82 9.98 -0.59 6.73
N PHE A 83 9.14 -0.39 5.70
CA PHE A 83 7.78 0.12 5.87
C PHE A 83 6.93 -0.76 6.78
N TRP A 84 6.92 -2.09 6.56
CA TRP A 84 6.05 -3.01 7.28
C TRP A 84 6.33 -3.06 8.78
N LEU A 85 7.61 -3.02 9.16
CA LEU A 85 8.01 -3.02 10.57
C LEU A 85 7.55 -1.73 11.27
N ARG A 86 7.82 -0.57 10.67
CA ARG A 86 7.39 0.73 11.24
C ARG A 86 5.87 0.86 11.29
N LEU A 87 5.16 0.32 10.30
CA LEU A 87 3.70 0.28 10.30
C LEU A 87 3.18 -0.56 11.47
N HIS A 88 3.80 -1.72 11.71
CA HIS A 88 3.44 -2.58 12.84
C HIS A 88 3.69 -1.89 14.19
N GLU A 89 4.87 -1.30 14.38
CA GLU A 89 5.22 -0.53 15.58
C GLU A 89 4.24 0.62 15.83
N ALA A 90 4.00 1.47 14.82
CA ALA A 90 3.07 2.60 14.95
C ALA A 90 1.62 2.16 15.23
N THR A 91 1.21 1.00 14.71
CA THR A 91 -0.11 0.42 15.00
C THR A 91 -0.20 -0.04 16.45
N LEU A 92 0.85 -0.70 16.97
CA LEU A 92 0.90 -1.12 18.37
C LEU A 92 0.93 0.08 19.32
N ASP A 93 1.70 1.12 18.99
CA ASP A 93 1.76 2.35 19.78
C ASP A 93 0.38 3.01 19.87
N ARG A 94 -0.37 3.05 18.75
CA ARG A 94 -1.74 3.58 18.73
C ARG A 94 -2.69 2.78 19.62
N LEU A 95 -2.59 1.45 19.60
CA LEU A 95 -3.46 0.54 20.36
C LEU A 95 -3.08 0.42 21.84
N GLY A 96 -1.80 0.63 22.19
CA GLY A 96 -1.30 0.59 23.56
C GLY A 96 -1.38 1.94 24.28
N SER A 97 -1.82 3.00 23.60
CA SER A 97 -2.01 4.34 24.16
C SER A 97 -3.45 4.64 24.59
N ASP A 98 -4.36 3.66 24.46
CA ASP A 98 -5.75 3.68 24.94
C ASP A 98 -5.90 2.89 26.25
#